data_AF-A0A7V8IW91-F1
#
_entry.id   AF-A0A7V8IW91-F1
#
_cell.length_a   1.000
_cell.length_b   1.000
_cell.length_c   1.000
_cell.angle_alpha   90.00
_cell.angle_beta   90.00
_cell.angle_gamma   90.00
#
_symmetry.space_group_name_H-M   'P 1'
#
loop_
_entity.id
_entity.type
_entity.pdbx_description
1 polymer ?
#
loop_
_entity_poly.entity_id
_entity_poly.type
_entity_poly.pdbx_seq_one_letter_code
_entity_poly.pdbx_strand_id
1 'polypeptide(L)'
;MLRAGPFSDERVRGLANRRFVTFYFDLSDAGAAGDPDARKFVTKIKKELGGGAVATPNLLLVSPEGVLAGETGNYASSDDVYAAMKKALKDHPEFNAESEAEKAEAKPIEKARIAFDLGKRKTAAELLAKPENEDEWLFLAHIQRWREKWDEMESALSHVKRDDLLDDARMERAWKAWREAKYEALRDALADFPVDSNRSTEARYFQALARYHLGEKKEALKAWKDLAKTPDEDGWVYRADWAYMTEKQSGKSSFSSGDANRSPLGRIGYMGRDNPDLKGPGK
;
A
#
# COMPACT_ATOMS: atom_id res chain seq x y z
N MET A 1 5.14 -13.42 -0.72
CA MET A 1 5.27 -12.85 0.65
C MET A 1 3.97 -12.11 0.97
N LEU A 2 3.21 -12.57 1.96
CA LEU A 2 1.84 -12.10 2.28
C LEU A 2 1.87 -10.64 2.78
N ARG A 3 1.47 -9.68 1.93
CA ARG A 3 1.39 -8.25 2.31
C ARG A 3 -0.07 -7.82 2.41
N ALA A 4 -0.59 -8.00 3.63
CA ALA A 4 -1.92 -7.63 4.10
C ALA A 4 -2.27 -6.14 3.94
N GLY A 5 -3.56 -5.79 4.06
CA GLY A 5 -4.17 -4.47 3.82
C GLY A 5 -3.26 -3.25 4.06
N PRO A 6 -2.68 -3.06 5.26
CA PRO A 6 -1.78 -1.95 5.56
C PRO A 6 -0.56 -1.80 4.64
N PHE A 7 -0.02 -2.90 4.11
CA PHE A 7 1.13 -2.92 3.19
C PHE A 7 0.75 -2.61 1.74
N SER A 8 -0.53 -2.43 1.42
CA SER A 8 -0.97 -1.78 0.19
C SER A 8 -0.80 -0.25 0.24
N ASP A 9 -0.61 0.33 1.44
CA ASP A 9 -0.29 1.74 1.60
C ASP A 9 1.18 2.00 1.28
N GLU A 10 1.41 2.92 0.36
CA GLU A 10 2.74 3.29 -0.12
C GLU A 10 3.65 3.82 0.99
N ARG A 11 3.12 4.51 2.00
CA ARG A 11 3.92 5.03 3.13
C ARG A 11 4.46 3.89 3.99
N VAL A 12 3.62 2.88 4.23
CA VAL A 12 3.99 1.67 4.98
C VAL A 12 5.01 0.87 4.18
N ARG A 13 4.75 0.66 2.88
CA ARG A 13 5.65 -0.08 1.99
C ARG A 13 7.01 0.60 1.86
N GLY A 14 7.06 1.92 1.72
CA GLY A 14 8.29 2.70 1.62
C GLY A 14 9.16 2.52 2.85
N LEU A 15 8.61 2.74 4.05
CA LEU A 15 9.37 2.52 5.29
C LEU A 15 9.78 1.06 5.49
N ALA A 16 8.91 0.10 5.14
CA ALA A 16 9.24 -1.32 5.28
C ALA A 16 10.45 -1.66 4.40
N ASN A 17 10.38 -1.34 3.10
CA ASN A 17 11.46 -1.62 2.16
C ASN A 17 12.78 -0.93 2.54
N ARG A 18 12.75 0.17 3.31
CA ARG A 18 13.95 0.93 3.69
C ARG A 18 14.54 0.56 5.04
N ARG A 19 13.70 0.20 6.03
CA ARG A 19 14.10 0.23 7.43
C ARG A 19 13.69 -1.01 8.22
N PHE A 20 12.72 -1.78 7.74
CA PHE A 20 12.16 -2.89 8.52
C PHE A 20 11.93 -4.15 7.68
N VAL A 21 12.30 -5.30 8.24
CA VAL A 21 11.75 -6.57 7.80
C VAL A 21 10.43 -6.76 8.55
N THR A 22 9.32 -6.73 7.81
CA THR A 22 7.98 -6.85 8.39
C THR A 22 7.43 -8.26 8.23
N PHE A 23 6.88 -8.79 9.32
CA PHE A 23 6.33 -10.14 9.37
C PHE A 23 4.82 -10.11 9.57
N TYR A 24 4.10 -10.66 8.61
CA TYR A 24 2.64 -10.73 8.61
C TYR A 24 2.22 -12.12 8.08
N PHE A 25 2.14 -13.12 8.94
CA PHE A 25 1.79 -14.48 8.53
C PHE A 25 1.12 -15.28 9.66
N ASP A 26 0.43 -16.35 9.27
CA ASP A 26 -0.12 -17.35 10.17
C ASP A 26 1.02 -18.22 10.70
N LEU A 27 1.19 -18.29 12.04
CA LEU A 27 2.24 -19.08 12.68
C LEU A 27 1.95 -20.60 12.64
N SER A 28 0.87 -21.04 11.99
CA SER A 28 0.61 -22.45 11.72
C SER A 28 1.72 -23.10 10.89
N ASP A 29 2.15 -24.31 11.27
CA ASP A 29 3.08 -25.13 10.49
C ASP A 29 2.43 -25.74 9.23
N ALA A 30 1.11 -25.66 9.11
CA ALA A 30 0.33 -26.28 8.05
C ALA A 30 -0.74 -25.34 7.49
N GLY A 31 -1.05 -25.49 6.20
CA GLY A 31 -2.06 -24.71 5.49
C GLY A 31 -1.47 -23.75 4.46
N ALA A 32 -2.31 -23.21 3.59
CA ALA A 32 -1.89 -22.38 2.45
C ALA A 32 -1.25 -21.03 2.84
N ALA A 33 -1.32 -20.64 4.12
CA ALA A 33 -0.77 -19.39 4.64
C ALA A 33 0.35 -19.58 5.68
N GLY A 34 0.73 -20.83 5.98
CA GLY A 34 1.79 -21.15 6.94
C GLY A 34 3.17 -20.89 6.34
N ASP A 35 4.07 -20.29 7.13
CA ASP A 35 5.46 -20.06 6.77
C ASP A 35 6.38 -20.58 7.91
N PRO A 36 6.87 -21.83 7.81
CA PRO A 36 7.68 -22.45 8.85
C PRO A 36 9.00 -21.71 9.12
N ASP A 37 9.60 -21.07 8.11
CA ASP A 37 10.88 -20.40 8.27
C ASP A 37 10.70 -19.02 8.89
N ALA A 38 9.67 -18.29 8.50
CA ALA A 38 9.27 -17.08 9.19
C ALA A 38 8.88 -17.38 10.65
N ARG A 39 8.18 -18.50 10.94
CA ARG A 39 7.87 -18.93 12.31
C ARG A 39 9.15 -19.18 13.11
N LYS A 40 10.11 -19.93 12.58
CA LYS A 40 11.41 -20.16 13.24
C LYS A 40 12.15 -18.84 13.52
N PHE A 41 12.09 -17.88 12.60
CA PHE A 41 12.70 -16.58 12.80
C PHE A 41 12.02 -15.80 13.93
N VAL A 42 10.69 -15.65 13.86
CA VAL A 42 9.91 -14.89 14.84
C VAL A 42 9.98 -15.51 16.24
N THR A 43 9.99 -16.84 16.35
CA THR A 43 10.09 -17.55 17.65
C THR A 43 11.48 -17.42 18.30
N LYS A 44 12.54 -17.18 17.54
CA LYS A 44 13.86 -16.82 18.09
C LYS A 44 13.84 -15.44 18.74
N ILE A 45 13.10 -14.50 18.14
CA ILE A 45 12.94 -13.13 18.64
C ILE A 45 11.99 -13.10 19.85
N LYS A 46 10.86 -13.82 19.77
CA LYS A 46 9.78 -13.78 20.75
C LYS A 46 9.23 -15.19 20.99
N LYS A 47 9.79 -15.89 21.99
CA LYS A 47 9.50 -17.31 22.28
C LYS A 47 8.02 -17.61 22.54
N GLU A 48 7.26 -16.66 23.08
CA GLU A 48 5.82 -16.81 23.36
C GLU A 48 4.97 -17.01 22.09
N LEU A 49 5.47 -16.62 20.92
CA LEU A 49 4.83 -16.86 19.62
C LEU A 49 5.02 -18.30 19.11
N GLY A 50 5.70 -19.18 19.87
CA GLY A 50 5.97 -20.57 19.47
C GLY A 50 4.91 -21.60 19.92
N GLY A 51 3.93 -21.21 20.73
CA GLY A 51 2.93 -22.12 21.30
C GLY A 51 1.95 -22.72 20.27
N GLY A 52 1.24 -23.80 20.63
CA GLY A 52 0.32 -24.50 19.70
C GLY A 52 -1.03 -23.82 19.45
N ALA A 53 -1.37 -22.80 20.23
CA ALA A 53 -2.58 -21.98 20.07
C ALA A 53 -2.19 -20.51 20.07
N VAL A 54 -1.56 -20.05 18.98
CA VAL A 54 -1.16 -18.64 18.86
C VAL A 54 -2.36 -17.87 18.33
N ALA A 55 -2.88 -16.93 19.12
CA ALA A 55 -3.74 -15.89 18.59
C ALA A 55 -2.98 -15.21 17.43
N THR A 56 -3.67 -14.82 16.35
CA THR A 56 -3.05 -14.16 15.20
C THR A 56 -1.98 -13.16 15.64
N PRO A 57 -0.70 -13.34 15.25
CA PRO A 57 0.38 -12.57 15.81
C PRO A 57 0.24 -11.09 15.45
N ASN A 58 0.67 -10.22 16.37
CA ASN A 58 0.90 -8.82 16.08
C ASN A 58 1.81 -8.67 14.85
N LEU A 59 1.65 -7.56 14.13
CA LEU A 59 2.65 -7.16 13.16
C LEU A 59 3.93 -6.77 13.90
N LEU A 60 5.03 -7.45 13.57
CA LEU A 60 6.34 -7.20 14.15
C LEU A 60 7.16 -6.31 13.21
N LEU A 61 7.79 -5.28 13.79
CA LEU A 61 8.73 -4.39 13.12
C LEU A 61 10.14 -4.80 13.55
N VAL A 62 10.84 -5.50 12.66
CA VAL A 62 12.18 -6.05 12.95
C VAL A 62 13.20 -5.31 12.11
N SER A 63 14.35 -4.94 12.70
CA SER A 63 15.47 -4.38 11.95
C SER A 63 16.05 -5.42 10.99
N PRO A 64 16.84 -5.02 9.97
CA PRO A 64 17.54 -5.95 9.09
C PRO A 64 18.44 -6.95 9.85
N GLU A 65 18.96 -6.55 11.01
CA GLU A 65 19.82 -7.35 11.87
C GLU A 65 19.04 -8.29 12.81
N GLY A 66 17.71 -8.29 12.76
CA GLY A 66 16.85 -9.17 13.55
C GLY A 66 16.44 -8.62 14.91
N VAL A 67 16.59 -7.32 15.17
CA VAL A 67 16.18 -6.69 16.43
C VAL A 67 14.72 -6.26 16.37
N LEU A 68 13.93 -6.63 17.37
CA LEU A 68 12.53 -6.18 17.46
C LEU A 68 12.48 -4.70 17.88
N ALA A 69 12.08 -3.84 16.96
CA ALA A 69 11.98 -2.39 17.15
C ALA A 69 10.58 -1.92 17.57
N GLY A 70 9.56 -2.76 17.36
CA GLY A 70 8.20 -2.44 17.75
C GLY A 70 7.18 -3.49 17.31
N GLU A 71 5.96 -3.33 17.79
CA GLU A 71 4.82 -4.19 17.47
C GLU A 71 3.56 -3.33 17.27
N THR A 72 2.65 -3.81 16.44
CA THR A 72 1.29 -3.25 16.32
C THR A 72 0.26 -4.35 16.11
N GLY A 73 -1.00 -4.06 16.39
CA GLY A 73 -2.07 -5.03 16.32
C GLY A 73 -2.20 -5.65 14.92
N ASN A 74 -2.54 -6.93 14.87
CA ASN A 74 -2.79 -7.67 13.64
C ASN A 74 -3.97 -7.13 12.79
N TYR A 75 -4.85 -6.33 13.41
CA TYR A 75 -5.96 -5.61 12.77
C TYR A 75 -5.74 -4.10 12.66
N ALA A 76 -4.51 -3.62 12.87
CA ALA A 76 -4.16 -2.22 12.77
C ALA A 76 -4.46 -1.66 11.37
N SER A 77 -4.91 -0.40 11.30
CA SER A 77 -5.05 0.31 10.03
C SER A 77 -3.70 0.66 9.41
N SER A 78 -3.67 1.06 8.14
CA SER A 78 -2.45 1.58 7.50
C SER A 78 -1.83 2.75 8.28
N ASP A 79 -2.67 3.63 8.84
CA ASP A 79 -2.21 4.77 9.65
C ASP A 79 -1.63 4.32 10.99
N ASP A 80 -2.23 3.34 11.66
CA ASP A 80 -1.72 2.78 12.91
C ASP A 80 -0.37 2.09 12.69
N VAL A 81 -0.24 1.32 11.60
CA VAL A 81 1.02 0.68 11.22
C VAL A 81 2.08 1.74 10.91
N TYR A 82 1.75 2.73 10.08
CA TYR A 82 2.68 3.81 9.75
C TYR A 82 3.11 4.62 10.99
N ALA A 83 2.19 4.87 11.92
CA ALA A 83 2.49 5.53 13.19
C ALA A 83 3.43 4.68 14.07
N ALA A 84 3.19 3.37 14.16
CA ALA A 84 4.06 2.44 14.88
C ALA A 84 5.48 2.40 14.29
N MET A 85 5.61 2.39 12.96
CA MET A 85 6.91 2.43 12.29
C MET A 85 7.68 3.72 12.57
N LYS A 86 7.00 4.88 12.50
CA LYS A 86 7.62 6.17 12.86
C LYS A 86 8.04 6.22 14.33
N LYS A 87 7.23 5.65 15.23
CA LYS A 87 7.58 5.55 16.65
C LYS A 87 8.82 4.68 16.85
N ALA A 88 8.86 3.50 16.21
CA ALA A 88 10.01 2.61 16.27
C ALA A 88 11.31 3.30 15.79
N LEU A 89 11.27 4.07 14.68
CA LEU A 89 12.42 4.84 14.20
C LEU A 89 12.83 6.00 15.11
N LYS A 90 11.90 6.53 15.92
CA LYS A 90 12.19 7.56 16.91
C LYS A 90 12.86 6.96 18.15
N ASP A 91 12.38 5.81 18.59
CA ASP A 91 12.89 5.10 19.76
C ASP A 91 14.24 4.41 19.47
N HIS A 92 14.45 4.02 18.21
CA HIS A 92 15.67 3.40 17.68
C HIS A 92 16.26 4.23 16.51
N PRO A 93 16.86 5.39 16.80
CA PRO A 93 17.41 6.27 15.76
C PRO A 93 18.52 5.61 14.93
N GLU A 94 19.21 4.60 15.48
CA GLU A 94 20.19 3.78 14.78
C GLU A 94 19.61 3.07 13.56
N PHE A 95 18.33 2.65 13.62
CA PHE A 95 17.66 2.04 12.49
C PHE A 95 17.26 3.05 11.43
N ASN A 96 17.12 4.33 11.79
CA ASN A 96 16.78 5.40 10.85
C ASN A 96 18.00 5.99 10.12
N ALA A 97 19.20 5.61 10.52
CA ALA A 97 20.44 6.08 9.90
C ALA A 97 20.50 5.71 8.42
N GLU A 98 21.19 6.54 7.64
CA GLU A 98 21.46 6.22 6.23
C GLU A 98 22.45 5.07 6.13
N SER A 99 22.14 4.08 5.30
CA SER A 99 23.09 3.04 4.93
C SER A 99 24.23 3.60 4.07
N GLU A 100 25.35 2.89 3.99
CA GLU A 100 26.46 3.31 3.11
C GLU A 100 26.04 3.41 1.64
N ALA A 101 25.11 2.55 1.18
CA ALA A 101 24.55 2.63 -0.16
C ALA A 101 23.72 3.91 -0.37
N GLU A 102 22.92 4.31 0.63
CA GLU A 102 22.14 5.55 0.57
C GLU A 102 23.04 6.79 0.57
N LYS A 103 24.15 6.77 1.33
CA LYS A 103 25.14 7.86 1.34
C LYS A 103 25.89 7.98 0.01
N ALA A 104 26.19 6.85 -0.63
CA ALA A 104 26.92 6.78 -1.89
C ALA A 104 26.06 7.18 -3.11
N GLU A 105 24.74 7.25 -2.96
CA GLU A 105 23.86 7.66 -4.05
C GLU A 105 24.16 9.11 -4.46
N ALA A 106 24.26 9.35 -5.77
CA ALA A 106 24.58 10.64 -6.34
C ALA A 106 23.42 11.23 -7.15
N LYS A 107 22.53 10.38 -7.67
CA LYS A 107 21.43 10.81 -8.52
C LYS A 107 20.35 11.53 -7.71
N PRO A 108 19.93 12.75 -8.11
CA PRO A 108 18.88 13.50 -7.43
C PRO A 108 17.58 12.70 -7.27
N ILE A 109 17.15 11.99 -8.31
CA ILE A 109 15.92 11.17 -8.27
C ILE A 109 15.97 10.07 -7.20
N GLU A 110 17.09 9.39 -7.03
CA GLU A 110 17.22 8.31 -6.05
C GLU A 110 17.27 8.87 -4.62
N LYS A 111 17.97 9.99 -4.41
CA LYS A 111 17.91 10.72 -3.13
C LYS A 111 16.49 11.17 -2.80
N ALA A 112 15.75 11.64 -3.79
CA ALA A 112 14.36 12.05 -3.62
C ALA A 112 13.48 10.84 -3.26
N ARG A 113 13.69 9.68 -3.89
CA ARG A 113 12.98 8.42 -3.57
C ARG A 113 13.23 7.98 -2.13
N ILE A 114 14.49 7.99 -1.69
CA ILE A 114 14.86 7.70 -0.30
C ILE A 114 14.18 8.68 0.64
N ALA A 115 14.30 9.99 0.39
CA ALA A 115 13.67 11.01 1.24
C ALA A 115 12.14 10.84 1.29
N PHE A 116 11.50 10.52 0.17
CA PHE A 116 10.08 10.27 0.08
C PHE A 116 9.64 9.04 0.87
N ASP A 117 10.33 7.92 0.73
CA ASP A 117 10.07 6.68 1.48
C ASP A 117 10.19 6.89 2.99
N LEU A 118 11.11 7.76 3.42
CA LEU A 118 11.29 8.17 4.82
C LEU A 118 10.26 9.23 5.30
N GLY A 119 9.27 9.56 4.47
CA GLY A 119 8.24 10.55 4.77
C GLY A 119 8.71 12.01 4.71
N LYS A 120 9.96 12.27 4.28
CA LYS A 120 10.55 13.62 4.14
C LYS A 120 10.15 14.25 2.79
N ARG A 121 8.84 14.37 2.55
CA ARG A 121 8.27 14.79 1.24
C ARG A 121 8.73 16.19 0.79
N LYS A 122 8.91 17.13 1.72
CA LYS A 122 9.42 18.47 1.41
C LYS A 122 10.86 18.38 0.88
N THR A 123 11.71 17.64 1.57
CA THR A 123 13.11 17.40 1.14
C THR A 123 13.16 16.66 -0.19
N ALA A 124 12.30 15.67 -0.42
CA ALA A 124 12.19 14.99 -1.71
C ALA A 124 11.87 15.97 -2.85
N ALA A 125 10.94 16.90 -2.64
CA ALA A 125 10.62 17.94 -3.63
C ALA A 125 11.78 18.93 -3.85
N GLU A 126 12.50 19.32 -2.79
CA GLU A 126 13.67 20.22 -2.88
C GLU A 126 14.82 19.59 -3.67
N LEU A 127 15.04 18.28 -3.52
CA LEU A 127 16.02 17.53 -4.30
C LEU A 127 15.70 17.50 -5.80
N LEU A 128 14.42 17.67 -6.16
CA LEU A 128 13.93 17.77 -7.53
C LEU A 128 13.46 19.18 -7.88
N ALA A 129 14.03 20.22 -7.27
CA ALA A 129 13.67 21.60 -7.57
C ALA A 129 13.97 22.01 -9.04
N LYS A 130 14.86 21.27 -9.71
CA LYS A 130 15.20 21.44 -11.13
C LYS A 130 15.28 20.07 -11.82
N PRO A 131 14.14 19.45 -12.16
CA PRO A 131 14.13 18.15 -12.84
C PRO A 131 14.85 18.20 -14.19
N GLU A 132 15.71 17.24 -14.46
CA GLU A 132 16.53 17.16 -15.68
C GLU A 132 15.88 16.31 -16.78
N ASN A 133 14.90 15.46 -16.43
CA ASN A 133 14.24 14.53 -17.34
C ASN A 133 12.77 14.28 -16.92
N GLU A 134 12.02 13.60 -17.79
CA GLU A 134 10.59 13.35 -17.58
C GLU A 134 10.28 12.39 -16.41
N ASP A 135 11.18 11.44 -16.11
CA ASP A 135 11.02 10.55 -14.96
C ASP A 135 11.09 11.33 -13.64
N GLU A 136 11.97 12.35 -13.57
CA GLU A 136 12.05 13.28 -12.45
C GLU A 136 10.83 14.20 -12.36
N TRP A 137 10.31 14.68 -13.49
CA TRP A 137 9.07 15.45 -13.51
C TRP A 137 7.87 14.63 -13.02
N LEU A 138 7.74 13.39 -13.48
CA LEU A 138 6.69 12.47 -13.02
C LEU A 138 6.82 12.20 -11.52
N PHE A 139 8.04 11.94 -11.03
CA PHE A 139 8.23 11.69 -9.61
C PHE A 139 8.01 12.94 -8.75
N LEU A 140 8.37 14.13 -9.24
CA LEU A 140 8.01 15.39 -8.60
C LEU A 140 6.49 15.55 -8.50
N ALA A 141 5.74 15.27 -9.57
CA ALA A 141 4.28 15.30 -9.53
C ALA A 141 3.72 14.35 -8.45
N HIS A 142 4.24 13.12 -8.39
CA HIS A 142 3.87 12.15 -7.37
C HIS A 142 4.15 12.66 -5.93
N ILE A 143 5.30 13.30 -5.69
CA ILE A 143 5.60 13.94 -4.41
C ILE A 143 4.58 15.05 -4.10
N GLN A 144 4.22 15.86 -5.10
CA GLN A 144 3.27 16.96 -4.93
C GLN A 144 1.84 16.49 -4.65
N ARG A 145 1.40 15.37 -5.25
CA ARG A 145 0.16 14.70 -4.86
C ARG A 145 0.13 14.40 -3.37
N TRP A 146 1.19 13.79 -2.85
CA TRP A 146 1.28 13.44 -1.42
C TRP A 146 1.43 14.65 -0.49
N ARG A 147 1.81 15.81 -1.03
CA ARG A 147 1.80 17.10 -0.32
C ARG A 147 0.49 17.87 -0.52
N GLU A 148 -0.45 17.31 -1.28
CA GLU A 148 -1.71 17.92 -1.68
C GLU A 148 -1.53 19.27 -2.40
N LYS A 149 -0.42 19.41 -3.13
CA LYS A 149 -0.09 20.58 -3.94
C LYS A 149 -0.55 20.35 -5.37
N TRP A 150 -1.87 20.36 -5.57
CA TRP A 150 -2.51 19.97 -6.83
C TRP A 150 -2.06 20.81 -8.03
N ASP A 151 -1.86 22.12 -7.86
CA ASP A 151 -1.40 22.99 -8.96
C ASP A 151 0.07 22.74 -9.30
N GLU A 152 0.91 22.49 -8.28
CA GLU A 152 2.32 22.12 -8.48
C GLU A 152 2.43 20.74 -9.15
N MET A 153 1.54 19.80 -8.80
CA MET A 153 1.44 18.48 -9.44
C MET A 153 1.10 18.61 -10.92
N GLU A 154 0.04 19.36 -11.29
CA GLU A 154 -0.34 19.53 -12.70
C GLU A 154 0.75 20.25 -13.51
N SER A 155 1.40 21.25 -12.92
CA SER A 155 2.53 21.93 -13.53
C SER A 155 3.65 20.94 -13.86
N ALA A 156 4.04 20.08 -12.91
CA ALA A 156 5.05 19.05 -13.13
C ALA A 156 4.61 18.04 -14.21
N LEU A 157 3.36 17.58 -14.20
CA LEU A 157 2.85 16.64 -15.20
C LEU A 157 2.76 17.24 -16.62
N SER A 158 2.76 18.56 -16.78
CA SER A 158 2.78 19.20 -18.11
C SER A 158 4.10 19.00 -18.87
N HIS A 159 5.15 18.61 -18.14
CA HIS A 159 6.46 18.28 -18.70
C HIS A 159 6.60 16.80 -19.11
N VAL A 160 5.63 15.94 -18.76
CA VAL A 160 5.62 14.52 -19.10
C VAL A 160 4.86 14.31 -20.41
N LYS A 161 5.56 13.85 -21.45
CA LYS A 161 5.10 13.68 -22.83
C LYS A 161 5.48 12.30 -23.41
N ARG A 162 6.42 11.60 -22.79
CA ARG A 162 6.86 10.26 -23.22
C ARG A 162 5.72 9.26 -23.06
N ASP A 163 5.41 8.53 -24.13
CA ASP A 163 4.25 7.62 -24.20
C ASP A 163 4.25 6.57 -23.07
N ASP A 164 5.42 6.04 -22.69
CA ASP A 164 5.60 5.07 -21.61
C ASP A 164 5.32 5.62 -20.21
N LEU A 165 5.23 6.95 -20.05
CA LEU A 165 4.93 7.61 -18.78
C LEU A 165 3.51 8.20 -18.72
N LEU A 166 2.76 8.18 -19.83
CA LEU A 166 1.44 8.82 -19.90
C LEU A 166 0.42 8.14 -18.98
N ASP A 167 0.50 6.82 -18.83
CA ASP A 167 -0.36 6.06 -17.92
C ASP A 167 -0.09 6.41 -16.45
N ASP A 168 1.18 6.54 -16.07
CA ASP A 168 1.56 6.98 -14.72
C ASP A 168 1.06 8.41 -14.46
N ALA A 169 1.28 9.33 -15.41
CA ALA A 169 0.79 10.70 -15.32
C ALA A 169 -0.75 10.77 -15.25
N ARG A 170 -1.45 9.90 -15.99
CA ARG A 170 -2.91 9.76 -15.95
C ARG A 170 -3.38 9.28 -14.58
N MET A 171 -2.68 8.33 -13.96
CA MET A 171 -3.00 7.88 -12.61
C MET A 171 -2.77 8.94 -11.54
N GLU A 172 -1.72 9.75 -11.62
CA GLU A 172 -1.52 10.86 -10.69
C GLU A 172 -2.69 11.88 -10.76
N ARG A 173 -3.25 12.13 -11.95
CA ARG A 173 -4.47 12.95 -12.10
C ARG A 173 -5.72 12.27 -11.56
N ALA A 174 -5.83 10.95 -11.73
CA ALA A 174 -6.94 10.16 -11.18
C ALA A 174 -6.98 10.27 -9.64
N TRP A 175 -5.82 10.28 -8.98
CA TRP A 175 -5.76 10.52 -7.54
C TRP A 175 -6.31 11.89 -7.14
N LYS A 176 -6.04 12.94 -7.91
CA LYS A 176 -6.64 14.26 -7.65
C LYS A 176 -8.16 14.21 -7.78
N ALA A 177 -8.69 13.57 -8.82
CA ALA A 177 -10.13 13.39 -8.98
C ALA A 177 -10.76 12.61 -7.79
N TRP A 178 -10.07 11.58 -7.30
CA TRP A 178 -10.44 10.86 -6.09
C TRP A 178 -10.47 11.77 -4.86
N ARG A 179 -9.40 12.54 -4.62
CA ARG A 179 -9.29 13.47 -3.47
C ARG A 179 -10.34 14.56 -3.49
N GLU A 180 -10.70 15.05 -4.67
CA GLU A 180 -11.74 16.07 -4.88
C GLU A 180 -13.17 15.48 -4.92
N ALA A 181 -13.32 14.17 -4.69
CA ALA A 181 -14.59 13.44 -4.77
C ALA A 181 -15.31 13.60 -6.14
N LYS A 182 -14.56 13.82 -7.21
CA LYS A 182 -15.07 13.92 -8.59
C LYS A 182 -15.21 12.51 -9.20
N TYR A 183 -16.12 11.72 -8.63
CA TYR A 183 -16.22 10.28 -8.95
C TYR A 183 -16.62 9.99 -10.41
N GLU A 184 -17.50 10.79 -11.02
CA GLU A 184 -17.84 10.62 -12.44
C GLU A 184 -16.59 10.83 -13.33
N ALA A 185 -15.88 11.93 -13.10
CA ALA A 185 -14.65 12.24 -13.82
C ALA A 185 -13.58 11.16 -13.60
N LEU A 186 -13.43 10.64 -12.37
CA LEU A 186 -12.51 9.54 -12.05
C LEU A 186 -12.88 8.26 -12.81
N ARG A 187 -14.15 7.86 -12.78
CA ARG A 187 -14.65 6.66 -13.47
C ARG A 187 -14.37 6.74 -14.96
N ASP A 188 -14.71 7.87 -15.57
CA ASP A 188 -14.58 8.07 -17.01
C ASP A 188 -13.11 8.19 -17.43
N ALA A 189 -12.31 8.90 -16.63
CA ALA A 189 -10.86 9.03 -16.83
C ALA A 189 -10.08 7.74 -16.60
N LEU A 190 -10.70 6.63 -16.19
CA LEU A 190 -10.06 5.31 -16.04
C LEU A 190 -10.76 4.21 -16.86
N ALA A 191 -11.74 4.56 -17.70
CA ALA A 191 -12.59 3.57 -18.38
C ALA A 191 -11.88 2.73 -19.44
N ASP A 192 -10.92 3.33 -20.15
CA ASP A 192 -10.10 2.73 -21.21
C ASP A 192 -8.62 2.62 -20.80
N PHE A 193 -8.34 2.52 -19.50
CA PHE A 193 -6.96 2.41 -19.01
C PHE A 193 -6.31 1.13 -19.55
N PRO A 194 -5.07 1.18 -20.10
CA PRO A 194 -4.43 0.02 -20.72
C PRO A 194 -4.26 -1.15 -19.74
N VAL A 195 -4.55 -2.37 -20.20
CA VAL A 195 -4.53 -3.58 -19.36
C VAL A 195 -3.10 -4.06 -19.12
N ASP A 196 -2.20 -3.81 -20.06
CA ASP A 196 -0.77 -4.12 -20.02
C ASP A 196 0.08 -3.09 -19.25
N SER A 197 -0.52 -1.98 -18.84
CA SER A 197 0.11 -0.98 -17.99
C SER A 197 0.51 -1.56 -16.63
N ASN A 198 1.66 -1.13 -16.11
CA ASN A 198 2.10 -1.40 -14.73
C ASN A 198 1.15 -0.81 -13.67
N ARG A 199 0.27 0.11 -14.05
CA ARG A 199 -0.75 0.72 -13.16
C ARG A 199 -2.16 0.16 -13.37
N SER A 200 -2.33 -0.87 -14.20
CA SER A 200 -3.67 -1.34 -14.61
C SER A 200 -4.54 -1.84 -13.44
N THR A 201 -3.95 -2.51 -12.46
CA THR A 201 -4.62 -2.99 -11.25
C THR A 201 -5.10 -1.83 -10.35
N GLU A 202 -4.28 -0.79 -10.21
CA GLU A 202 -4.62 0.46 -9.51
C GLU A 202 -5.78 1.19 -10.20
N ALA A 203 -5.68 1.38 -11.52
CA ALA A 203 -6.71 2.03 -12.32
C ALA A 203 -8.06 1.31 -12.18
N ARG A 204 -8.06 -0.02 -12.33
CA ARG A 204 -9.28 -0.83 -12.18
C ARG A 204 -9.86 -0.76 -10.77
N TYR A 205 -9.00 -0.72 -9.75
CA TYR A 205 -9.44 -0.55 -8.37
C TYR A 205 -10.14 0.80 -8.17
N PHE A 206 -9.51 1.91 -8.59
CA PHE A 206 -10.08 3.26 -8.46
C PHE A 206 -11.32 3.49 -9.32
N GLN A 207 -11.38 2.90 -10.51
CA GLN A 207 -12.58 2.94 -11.34
C GLN A 207 -13.75 2.26 -10.64
N ALA A 208 -13.55 1.07 -10.06
CA ALA A 208 -14.58 0.38 -9.29
C ALA A 208 -14.96 1.14 -8.01
N LEU A 209 -14.00 1.79 -7.36
CA LEU A 209 -14.24 2.65 -6.21
C LEU A 209 -15.07 3.88 -6.57
N ALA A 210 -14.83 4.51 -7.71
CA ALA A 210 -15.66 5.61 -8.22
C ALA A 210 -17.11 5.15 -8.44
N ARG A 211 -17.31 3.98 -9.07
CA ARG A 211 -18.64 3.37 -9.26
C ARG A 211 -19.34 3.13 -7.93
N TYR A 212 -18.63 2.64 -6.91
CA TYR A 212 -19.16 2.43 -5.57
C TYR A 212 -19.74 3.72 -4.99
N HIS A 213 -18.99 4.82 -5.04
CA HIS A 213 -19.41 6.12 -4.52
C HIS A 213 -20.50 6.81 -5.35
N LEU A 214 -20.68 6.39 -6.60
CA LEU A 214 -21.81 6.79 -7.45
C LEU A 214 -23.09 5.95 -7.21
N GLY A 215 -23.04 4.97 -6.32
CA GLY A 215 -24.18 4.07 -6.03
C GLY A 215 -24.28 2.86 -6.96
N GLU A 216 -23.37 2.70 -7.91
CA GLU A 216 -23.25 1.55 -8.84
C GLU A 216 -22.59 0.35 -8.12
N LYS A 217 -23.17 -0.07 -6.98
CA LYS A 217 -22.55 -1.04 -6.07
C LYS A 217 -22.36 -2.42 -6.68
N LYS A 218 -23.29 -2.88 -7.54
CA LYS A 218 -23.21 -4.21 -8.15
C LYS A 218 -22.04 -4.30 -9.11
N GLU A 219 -21.84 -3.24 -9.88
CA GLU A 219 -20.77 -3.07 -10.85
C GLU A 219 -19.41 -2.98 -10.15
N ALA A 220 -19.32 -2.19 -9.07
CA ALA A 220 -18.11 -2.09 -8.24
C ALA A 220 -17.72 -3.45 -7.64
N LEU A 221 -18.67 -4.17 -7.04
CA LEU A 221 -18.44 -5.50 -6.46
C LEU A 221 -17.98 -6.52 -7.50
N LYS A 222 -18.58 -6.50 -8.71
CA LYS A 222 -18.14 -7.37 -9.81
C LYS A 222 -16.70 -7.06 -10.21
N ALA A 223 -16.38 -5.79 -10.43
CA ALA A 223 -15.04 -5.36 -10.84
C ALA A 223 -13.96 -5.73 -9.82
N TRP A 224 -14.20 -5.51 -8.52
CA TRP A 224 -13.24 -5.91 -7.48
C TRP A 224 -13.09 -7.43 -7.37
N LYS A 225 -14.18 -8.19 -7.48
CA LYS A 225 -14.12 -9.67 -7.48
C LYS A 225 -13.29 -10.20 -8.65
N ASP A 226 -13.46 -9.61 -9.83
CA ASP A 226 -12.73 -10.02 -11.04
C ASP A 226 -11.25 -9.62 -10.95
N LEU A 227 -10.95 -8.44 -10.40
CA LEU A 227 -9.58 -8.00 -10.13
C LEU A 227 -8.88 -8.90 -9.09
N ALA A 228 -9.55 -9.25 -8.00
CA ALA A 228 -9.01 -10.11 -6.95
C ALA A 228 -8.72 -11.56 -7.41
N LYS A 229 -9.20 -11.98 -8.59
CA LYS A 229 -8.92 -13.30 -9.18
C LYS A 229 -7.76 -13.30 -10.17
N THR A 230 -7.18 -12.14 -10.45
CA THR A 230 -5.98 -12.06 -11.29
C THR A 230 -4.81 -12.74 -10.58
N PRO A 231 -3.86 -13.34 -11.33
CA PRO A 231 -2.69 -13.99 -10.74
C PRO A 231 -1.66 -12.99 -10.20
N ASP A 232 -1.89 -11.69 -10.35
CA ASP A 232 -0.92 -10.65 -10.01
C ASP A 232 -0.73 -10.51 -8.49
N GLU A 233 0.52 -10.60 -8.02
CA GLU A 233 0.88 -10.36 -6.62
C GLU A 233 1.07 -8.85 -6.33
N ASP A 234 0.07 -8.04 -6.69
CA ASP A 234 0.10 -6.59 -6.51
C ASP A 234 -0.79 -6.10 -5.35
N GLY A 235 -0.36 -5.02 -4.69
CA GLY A 235 -1.06 -4.37 -3.57
C GLY A 235 -2.52 -4.01 -3.88
N TRP A 236 -2.83 -3.66 -5.13
CA TRP A 236 -4.18 -3.27 -5.52
C TRP A 236 -5.14 -4.46 -5.69
N VAL A 237 -4.62 -5.64 -6.03
CA VAL A 237 -5.39 -6.90 -6.03
C VAL A 237 -5.86 -7.21 -4.61
N TYR A 238 -4.98 -7.03 -3.61
CA TYR A 238 -5.35 -7.15 -2.20
C TYR A 238 -6.36 -6.11 -1.76
N ARG A 239 -6.20 -4.86 -2.21
CA ARG A 239 -7.12 -3.77 -1.86
C ARG A 239 -8.52 -4.00 -2.45
N ALA A 240 -8.60 -4.59 -3.64
CA ALA A 240 -9.84 -5.01 -4.27
C ALA A 240 -10.52 -6.14 -3.50
N ASP A 241 -9.77 -7.18 -3.12
CA ASP A 241 -10.27 -8.26 -2.27
C ASP A 241 -10.83 -7.71 -0.94
N TRP A 242 -10.12 -6.77 -0.32
CA TRP A 242 -10.56 -6.10 0.90
C TRP A 242 -11.88 -5.35 0.71
N ALA A 243 -11.96 -4.49 -0.31
CA ALA A 243 -13.17 -3.72 -0.61
C ALA A 243 -14.37 -4.63 -0.88
N TYR A 244 -14.16 -5.69 -1.68
CA TYR A 244 -15.19 -6.70 -1.96
C TYR A 244 -15.68 -7.38 -0.69
N MET A 245 -14.76 -7.82 0.17
CA MET A 245 -15.10 -8.55 1.39
C MET A 245 -15.78 -7.66 2.44
N THR A 246 -15.32 -6.42 2.64
CA THR A 246 -15.95 -5.46 3.57
C THR A 246 -17.41 -5.21 3.21
N GLU A 247 -17.71 -4.95 1.92
CA GLU A 247 -19.08 -4.70 1.47
C GLU A 247 -19.93 -5.98 1.51
N LYS A 248 -19.41 -7.12 1.04
CA LYS A 248 -20.13 -8.41 1.04
C LYS A 248 -20.52 -8.88 2.43
N GLN A 249 -19.67 -8.64 3.43
CA GLN A 249 -19.91 -9.05 4.81
C GLN A 249 -20.75 -8.02 5.60
N SER A 250 -21.13 -6.89 5.00
CA SER A 250 -21.89 -5.81 5.66
C SER A 250 -21.27 -5.38 7.00
N GLY A 251 -19.95 -5.35 7.09
CA GLY A 251 -19.23 -5.02 8.32
C GLY A 251 -19.33 -6.07 9.45
N LYS A 252 -19.84 -7.29 9.18
CA LYS A 252 -19.82 -8.38 10.17
C LYS A 252 -18.40 -8.86 10.39
N SER A 253 -17.97 -8.82 11.65
CA SER A 253 -16.60 -9.04 12.13
C SER A 253 -16.13 -10.50 12.12
N SER A 254 -16.86 -11.44 11.50
CA SER A 254 -16.53 -12.87 11.57
C SER A 254 -15.97 -13.38 10.24
N PHE A 255 -14.67 -13.63 10.24
CA PHE A 255 -14.02 -14.42 9.20
C PHE A 255 -14.44 -15.89 9.38
N SER A 256 -15.44 -16.31 8.60
CA SER A 256 -15.81 -17.71 8.49
C SER A 256 -14.99 -18.36 7.37
N SER A 257 -14.38 -19.51 7.66
CA SER A 257 -13.75 -20.38 6.67
C SER A 257 -14.76 -21.10 5.76
N GLY A 258 -16.07 -20.89 5.96
CA GLY A 258 -17.13 -21.44 5.12
C GLY A 258 -17.21 -20.76 3.74
N ASP A 259 -17.51 -21.56 2.72
CA ASP A 259 -17.42 -21.20 1.29
C ASP A 259 -18.17 -19.91 0.90
N ALA A 260 -19.30 -19.60 1.55
CA ALA A 260 -20.08 -18.40 1.25
C ALA A 260 -19.36 -17.09 1.57
N ASN A 261 -18.42 -17.09 2.52
CA ASN A 261 -17.72 -15.92 3.04
C ASN A 261 -16.20 -15.94 2.80
N ARG A 262 -15.75 -16.82 1.91
CA ARG A 262 -14.33 -16.92 1.54
C ARG A 262 -13.92 -15.78 0.61
N SER A 263 -12.75 -15.20 0.89
CA SER A 263 -12.06 -14.25 0.01
C SER A 263 -11.86 -14.86 -1.39
N PRO A 264 -12.08 -14.11 -2.48
CA PRO A 264 -11.65 -14.47 -3.82
C PRO A 264 -10.20 -14.94 -3.93
N LEU A 265 -9.28 -14.39 -3.13
CA LEU A 265 -7.88 -14.83 -3.06
C LEU A 265 -7.69 -16.17 -2.32
N GLY A 266 -8.77 -16.74 -1.77
CA GLY A 266 -8.73 -17.99 -1.01
C GLY A 266 -8.12 -17.84 0.39
N ARG A 267 -7.90 -16.60 0.85
CA ARG A 267 -7.14 -16.25 2.07
C ARG A 267 -8.04 -15.99 3.27
N ILE A 268 -7.51 -16.21 4.47
CA ILE A 268 -8.20 -15.96 5.74
C ILE A 268 -7.72 -14.60 6.29
N GLY A 269 -8.66 -13.65 6.43
CA GLY A 269 -8.75 -12.78 7.61
C GLY A 269 -7.64 -11.81 7.99
N TYR A 270 -7.08 -11.04 7.07
CA TYR A 270 -5.92 -10.18 7.38
C TYR A 270 -5.95 -8.77 6.79
N MET A 271 -7.14 -8.21 6.56
CA MET A 271 -7.22 -6.93 5.85
C MET A 271 -7.55 -5.75 6.77
N GLY A 272 -7.75 -5.95 8.08
CA GLY A 272 -8.32 -4.92 8.95
C GLY A 272 -9.85 -4.92 8.91
N ARG A 273 -10.50 -4.11 9.76
CA ARG A 273 -11.97 -4.15 9.96
C ARG A 273 -12.76 -3.53 8.80
N ASP A 274 -12.32 -2.36 8.32
CA ASP A 274 -13.00 -1.60 7.27
C ASP A 274 -11.98 -1.12 6.23
N ASN A 275 -12.25 -1.32 4.95
CA ASN A 275 -11.48 -0.64 3.91
C ASN A 275 -11.74 0.88 4.01
N PRO A 276 -10.71 1.72 4.26
CA PRO A 276 -10.89 3.14 4.48
C PRO A 276 -11.45 3.87 3.25
N ASP A 277 -11.17 3.38 2.05
CA ASP A 277 -11.59 4.03 0.81
C ASP A 277 -13.11 3.96 0.60
N LEU A 278 -13.79 3.00 1.22
CA LEU A 278 -15.26 2.91 1.16
C LEU A 278 -15.95 4.07 1.91
N LYS A 279 -15.22 4.79 2.78
CA LYS A 279 -15.70 5.98 3.49
C LYS A 279 -15.47 7.28 2.70
N GLY A 280 -14.82 7.21 1.54
CA GLY A 280 -14.43 8.35 0.72
C GLY A 280 -12.95 8.72 0.92
N PRO A 281 -12.46 9.78 0.26
CA PRO A 281 -11.10 10.26 0.47
C PRO A 281 -10.93 10.68 1.94
N GLY A 282 -10.07 9.98 2.68
CA GLY A 282 -9.78 10.31 4.09
C GLY A 282 -9.32 11.77 4.24
N LYS A 283 -9.58 12.41 5.38
CA LYS A 283 -9.09 13.78 5.61
C LYS A 283 -7.58 13.81 5.80
#